data_AF-A0A094KWQ2-F1
#
_entry.id   AF-A0A094KWQ2-F1
#
_cell.length_a   1.000
_cell.length_b   1.000
_cell.length_c   1.000
_cell.angle_alpha   90.00
_cell.angle_beta   90.00
_cell.angle_gamma   90.00
#
_symmetry.space_group_name_H-M   'P 1'
#
loop_
_entity.id
_entity.type
_entity.pdbx_description
1 polymer ?
#
loop_
_entity_poly.entity_id
_entity_poly.type
_entity_poly.pdbx_seq_one_letter_code
_entity_poly.pdbx_strand_id
1 'polypeptide(L)'
;CTCPSGYALREDRRMCRDTRQGFCFTEVLQTMCQMSSTNRNLVTKSECCCNSGRSWGPQCELCPLPGTAQYKKMCPHGPGYATDGRDNNECTAQPSLCGAKGQCLNTPGSYNCECQKGFSLDSSGVNC
;
A
#
# COMPACT_ATOMS: atom_id res chain seq x y z
N CYS A 1 17.36 1.21 -22.08
CA CYS A 1 17.53 1.64 -20.68
C CYS A 1 18.04 0.48 -19.85
N THR A 2 19.11 0.66 -19.09
CA THR A 2 19.52 -0.27 -18.02
C THR A 2 18.91 0.19 -16.71
N CYS A 3 18.36 -0.73 -15.92
CA CYS A 3 17.76 -0.41 -14.63
C CYS A 3 18.74 -0.71 -13.49
N PRO A 4 18.74 0.11 -12.42
CA PRO A 4 19.56 -0.15 -11.24
C PRO A 4 19.06 -1.41 -10.48
N SER A 5 19.91 -1.94 -9.59
CA SER A 5 19.60 -3.12 -8.78
C SER A 5 18.27 -2.96 -8.03
N GLY A 6 17.42 -3.99 -8.11
CA GLY A 6 16.08 -3.99 -7.52
C GLY A 6 14.98 -3.43 -8.43
N TYR A 7 15.31 -2.98 -9.64
CA TYR A 7 14.35 -2.53 -10.63
C TYR A 7 14.39 -3.40 -11.89
N ALA A 8 13.22 -3.77 -12.40
CA ALA A 8 13.07 -4.50 -13.65
C ALA A 8 12.60 -3.58 -14.77
N LEU A 9 13.12 -3.76 -15.98
CA LEU A 9 12.66 -2.99 -17.13
C LEU A 9 11.22 -3.39 -17.49
N ARG A 10 10.31 -2.42 -17.66
CA ARG A 10 8.94 -2.70 -18.13
C ARG A 10 8.96 -3.21 -19.58
N GLU A 11 7.87 -3.84 -20.00
CA GLU A 11 7.70 -4.37 -21.36
C GLU A 11 7.90 -3.30 -22.46
N ASP A 12 7.51 -2.06 -22.19
CA ASP A 12 7.71 -0.92 -23.07
C ASP A 12 9.18 -0.47 -23.22
N ARG A 13 10.06 -0.98 -22.35
CA ARG A 13 11.49 -0.62 -22.23
C ARG A 13 11.76 0.87 -21.98
N ARG A 14 10.75 1.64 -21.57
CA ARG A 14 10.83 3.09 -21.36
C ARG A 14 11.01 3.46 -19.89
N MET A 15 10.64 2.58 -18.97
CA MET A 15 10.84 2.83 -17.54
C MET A 15 11.19 1.57 -16.74
N CYS A 16 11.76 1.81 -15.57
CA CYS A 16 12.13 0.80 -14.60
C CYS A 16 11.01 0.64 -13.56
N ARG A 17 10.48 -0.56 -13.44
CA ARG A 17 9.53 -0.99 -12.41
C ARG A 17 10.31 -1.34 -11.15
N ASP A 18 9.96 -0.73 -10.03
CA ASP A 18 10.53 -1.13 -8.73
C ASP A 18 10.02 -2.54 -8.39
N THR A 19 10.94 -3.49 -8.23
CA THR A 19 10.65 -4.88 -7.84
C THR A 19 11.17 -5.20 -6.44
N ARG A 20 11.73 -4.21 -5.74
CA ARG A 20 12.17 -4.38 -4.36
C ARG A 20 10.93 -4.63 -3.50
N GLN A 21 11.07 -5.54 -2.54
CA GLN A 21 10.04 -5.83 -1.57
C GLN A 21 10.52 -5.44 -0.17
N GLY A 22 9.59 -4.95 0.65
CA GLY A 22 9.89 -4.44 1.97
C GLY A 22 8.62 -4.29 2.80
N PHE A 23 8.81 -4.06 4.10
CA PHE A 23 7.70 -3.82 4.99
C PHE A 23 7.05 -2.48 4.71
N CYS A 24 5.72 -2.46 4.66
CA CYS A 24 4.95 -1.23 4.65
C CYS A 24 4.63 -0.80 6.08
N PHE A 25 4.73 0.49 6.37
CA PHE A 25 4.41 1.07 7.66
C PHE A 25 3.34 2.15 7.48
N THR A 26 2.28 2.06 8.28
CA THR A 26 1.15 3.01 8.25
C THR A 26 1.32 4.20 9.20
N GLU A 27 2.35 4.17 10.04
CA GLU A 27 2.68 5.24 10.98
C GLU A 27 4.19 5.48 11.03
N VAL A 28 4.57 6.75 11.15
CA VAL A 28 5.96 7.21 11.25
C VAL A 28 6.04 8.26 12.37
N LEU A 29 7.01 8.10 13.27
CA LEU A 29 7.27 9.08 14.33
C LEU A 29 8.56 9.84 14.02
N GLN A 30 8.43 11.13 13.67
CA GLN A 30 9.50 12.04 13.25
C GLN A 30 10.28 11.59 12.00
N THR A 31 10.96 10.45 12.04
CA THR A 31 11.67 9.79 10.93
C THR A 31 11.81 8.27 11.13
N MET A 32 11.22 7.70 12.18
CA MET A 32 11.33 6.28 12.51
C MET A 32 10.05 5.53 12.12
N CYS A 33 10.23 4.41 11.42
CA CYS A 33 9.16 3.48 11.09
C CYS A 33 8.63 2.82 12.36
N GLN A 34 7.33 2.97 12.61
CA GLN A 34 6.70 2.31 13.75
C GLN A 34 6.49 0.83 13.42
N MET A 35 7.33 -0.02 14.01
CA MET A 35 7.29 -1.48 13.79
C MET A 35 5.97 -2.11 14.23
N SER A 36 5.23 -1.48 15.16
CA SER A 36 3.88 -1.89 15.56
C SER A 36 2.85 -1.75 14.44
N SER A 37 3.10 -0.87 13.47
CA SER A 37 2.13 -0.45 12.45
C SER A 37 2.42 -1.10 11.09
N THR A 38 3.24 -2.17 11.10
CA THR A 38 3.53 -3.00 9.93
C THR A 38 2.74 -4.30 9.94
N ASN A 39 2.30 -4.72 8.76
CA ASN A 39 1.59 -5.98 8.56
C ASN A 39 2.50 -7.17 8.29
N ARG A 40 3.82 -7.00 8.43
CA ARG A 40 4.85 -8.04 8.22
C ARG A 40 4.85 -8.69 6.83
N ASN A 41 4.04 -8.20 5.90
CA ASN A 41 4.03 -8.62 4.52
C ASN A 41 5.03 -7.78 3.71
N LEU A 42 5.72 -8.47 2.80
CA LEU A 42 6.68 -7.87 1.90
C LEU A 42 5.96 -7.41 0.64
N VAL A 43 5.81 -6.09 0.51
CA VAL A 43 5.15 -5.45 -0.64
C VAL A 43 6.14 -4.55 -1.36
N THR A 44 5.83 -4.15 -2.59
CA THR A 44 6.60 -3.12 -3.30
C THR A 44 6.34 -1.73 -2.73
N LYS A 45 7.25 -0.80 -3.02
CA LYS A 45 7.12 0.59 -2.57
C LYS A 45 5.83 1.24 -3.07
N SER A 46 5.43 0.96 -4.30
CA SER A 46 4.20 1.50 -4.89
C SER A 46 2.94 0.87 -4.28
N GLU A 47 2.92 -0.43 -3.99
CA GLU A 47 1.81 -1.08 -3.26
C GLU A 47 1.61 -0.45 -1.88
N CYS A 48 2.69 -0.08 -1.19
CA CYS A 48 2.62 0.59 0.09
C CYS A 48 2.17 2.06 -0.03
N CYS A 49 2.87 2.85 -0.84
CA CYS A 49 2.72 4.30 -0.89
C CYS A 49 1.51 4.79 -1.70
N CYS A 50 1.01 4.00 -2.65
CA CYS A 50 -0.23 4.31 -3.37
C CYS A 50 -1.48 3.87 -2.62
N ASN A 51 -1.33 3.26 -1.44
CA ASN A 51 -2.42 2.93 -0.53
C ASN A 51 -2.32 3.82 0.73
N SER A 52 -2.53 3.26 1.92
CA SER A 52 -2.47 3.95 3.21
C SER A 52 -1.09 3.97 3.86
N GLY A 53 -0.03 3.57 3.14
CA GLY A 53 1.34 3.56 3.65
C GLY A 53 1.93 4.95 3.84
N ARG A 54 2.71 5.12 4.92
CA ARG A 54 3.47 6.34 5.23
C ARG A 54 4.96 6.19 4.93
N SER A 55 5.49 4.98 5.06
CA SER A 55 6.88 4.65 4.72
C SER A 55 7.04 3.18 4.37
N TRP A 56 8.16 2.86 3.74
CA TRP A 56 8.39 1.53 3.18
C TRP A 56 9.85 1.09 3.29
N GLY A 57 10.03 -0.22 3.49
CA GLY A 57 11.32 -0.89 3.38
C GLY A 57 12.22 -0.79 4.61
N PRO A 58 13.38 -1.47 4.59
CA PRO A 58 14.28 -1.56 5.74
C PRO A 58 14.94 -0.22 6.10
N GLN A 59 15.01 0.72 5.15
CA GLN A 59 15.57 2.06 5.35
C GLN A 59 14.50 3.11 5.70
N CYS A 60 13.25 2.70 5.90
CA CYS A 60 12.15 3.61 6.21
C CYS A 60 11.97 4.74 5.18
N GLU A 61 11.96 4.39 3.89
CA GLU A 61 11.78 5.36 2.82
C GLU A 61 10.36 5.97 2.91
N LEU A 62 10.26 7.28 3.15
CA LEU A 62 8.98 7.96 3.26
C LEU A 62 8.20 7.90 1.95
N CYS A 63 6.89 7.71 2.06
CA CYS A 63 5.98 7.78 0.94
C CYS A 63 5.74 9.24 0.51
N PRO A 64 5.60 9.51 -0.79
CA PRO A 64 5.24 10.85 -1.26
C PRO A 64 3.85 11.23 -0.74
N LEU A 65 3.68 12.51 -0.38
CA LEU A 65 2.40 12.99 0.15
C LEU A 65 1.32 13.02 -0.94
N PRO A 66 0.08 12.56 -0.66
CA PRO A 66 -1.04 12.66 -1.58
C PRO A 66 -1.23 14.08 -2.10
N GLY A 67 -1.51 14.21 -3.40
CA GLY A 67 -1.67 15.51 -4.08
C GLY A 67 -0.38 16.14 -4.62
N THR A 68 0.80 15.66 -4.21
CA THR A 68 2.08 16.15 -4.77
C THR A 68 2.36 15.59 -6.17
N ALA A 69 3.20 16.30 -6.94
CA ALA A 69 3.65 15.81 -8.25
C ALA A 69 4.42 14.48 -8.15
N GLN A 70 5.15 14.27 -7.05
CA GLN A 70 5.86 13.03 -6.77
C GLN A 70 4.89 11.86 -6.56
N TYR A 71 3.80 12.09 -5.82
CA TYR A 71 2.74 11.09 -5.66
C TYR A 71 2.08 10.75 -6.99
N LYS A 72 1.69 11.74 -7.80
CA LYS A 72 1.10 11.50 -9.13
C LYS A 72 2.04 10.74 -10.07
N LYS A 73 3.36 10.95 -9.95
CA LYS A 73 4.36 10.23 -10.73
C LYS A 73 4.51 8.76 -10.28
N MET A 74 4.40 8.49 -8.99
CA MET A 74 4.50 7.14 -8.43
C MET A 74 3.19 6.35 -8.58
N CYS A 75 2.05 7.02 -8.44
CA CYS A 75 0.70 6.47 -8.45
C CYS A 75 -0.11 7.07 -9.62
N PRO A 76 0.27 6.79 -10.88
CA PRO A 76 -0.38 7.39 -12.05
C PRO A 76 -1.83 6.93 -12.23
N HIS A 77 -2.18 5.77 -11.68
CA HIS A 77 -3.53 5.19 -11.72
C HIS A 77 -4.42 5.62 -10.53
N GLY A 78 -3.89 6.46 -9.63
CA GLY A 78 -4.59 6.88 -8.42
C GLY A 78 -4.33 5.96 -7.21
N PRO A 79 -5.03 6.22 -6.09
CA PRO A 79 -4.93 5.39 -4.89
C PRO A 79 -5.48 3.98 -5.13
N GLY A 80 -5.00 3.00 -4.38
CA GLY A 80 -5.41 1.58 -4.50
C GLY A 80 -4.75 0.81 -5.67
N TYR A 81 -3.97 1.48 -6.51
CA TYR A 81 -3.25 0.86 -7.62
C TYR A 81 -1.73 1.06 -7.50
N ALA A 82 -0.96 0.03 -7.83
CA ALA A 82 0.48 0.13 -8.00
C ALA A 82 0.84 0.94 -9.26
N THR A 83 2.12 1.30 -9.40
CA THR A 83 2.65 2.09 -10.52
C THR A 83 2.38 1.47 -11.90
N ASP A 84 2.21 0.16 -11.99
CA ASP A 84 1.92 -0.59 -13.21
C ASP A 84 0.42 -0.77 -13.49
N GLY A 85 -0.46 -0.24 -12.63
CA GLY A 85 -1.90 -0.36 -12.75
C GLY A 85 -2.47 -1.65 -12.16
N ARG A 86 -1.64 -2.47 -11.50
CA ARG A 86 -2.12 -3.62 -10.74
C ARG A 86 -2.84 -3.12 -9.48
N ASP A 87 -3.98 -3.72 -9.22
CA ASP A 87 -4.75 -3.53 -7.99
C ASP A 87 -3.94 -3.96 -6.75
N ASN A 88 -3.91 -3.10 -5.73
CA ASN A 88 -3.23 -3.39 -4.48
C ASN A 88 -4.20 -4.13 -3.57
N ASN A 89 -3.95 -5.41 -3.31
CA ASN A 89 -4.85 -6.15 -2.43
C ASN A 89 -4.65 -5.76 -0.96
N GLU A 90 -5.45 -4.82 -0.46
CA GLU A 90 -5.30 -4.30 0.90
C GLU A 90 -5.58 -5.36 1.97
N CYS A 91 -6.42 -6.35 1.68
CA CYS A 91 -6.69 -7.47 2.59
C CYS A 91 -5.45 -8.32 2.84
N THR A 92 -4.61 -8.50 1.82
CA THR A 92 -3.32 -9.17 1.97
C THR A 92 -2.26 -8.23 2.53
N ALA A 93 -2.28 -6.95 2.18
CA ALA A 93 -1.31 -5.99 2.67
C ALA A 93 -1.55 -5.59 4.13
N GLN A 94 -2.78 -5.68 4.63
CA GLN A 94 -3.21 -5.29 5.97
C GLN A 94 -4.28 -6.22 6.55
N PRO A 95 -3.88 -7.30 7.25
CA PRO A 95 -4.83 -8.28 7.79
C PRO A 95 -5.78 -7.71 8.85
N SER A 96 -5.36 -6.66 9.56
CA SER A 96 -6.14 -6.00 10.62
C SER A 96 -6.96 -4.80 10.14
N LEU A 97 -7.12 -4.65 8.82
CA LEU A 97 -7.80 -3.50 8.22
C LEU A 97 -9.26 -3.41 8.67
N CYS A 98 -10.01 -4.51 8.66
CA CYS A 98 -11.45 -4.51 8.95
C CYS A 98 -11.83 -4.75 10.43
N GLY A 99 -10.89 -4.57 11.35
CA GLY A 99 -11.08 -4.90 12.77
C GLY A 99 -11.20 -6.41 13.04
N ALA A 100 -11.47 -6.78 14.30
CA ALA A 100 -11.50 -8.18 14.73
C ALA A 100 -12.79 -8.92 14.31
N LYS A 101 -13.85 -8.19 13.94
CA LYS A 101 -15.18 -8.72 13.60
C LYS A 101 -15.57 -8.46 12.13
N GLY A 102 -14.67 -7.91 11.33
CA GLY A 102 -14.86 -7.69 9.91
C GLY A 102 -14.03 -8.63 9.04
N GLN A 103 -14.59 -9.01 7.90
CA GLN A 103 -13.92 -9.73 6.83
C GLN A 103 -13.55 -8.76 5.72
N CYS A 104 -12.27 -8.73 5.34
CA CYS A 104 -11.82 -7.90 4.23
C CYS A 104 -12.11 -8.57 2.88
N LEU A 105 -12.72 -7.80 1.97
CA LEU A 105 -13.02 -8.17 0.60
C LEU A 105 -12.31 -7.20 -0.35
N ASN A 106 -11.36 -7.71 -1.11
CA ASN A 106 -10.60 -6.90 -2.07
C ASN A 106 -11.46 -6.51 -3.27
N THR A 107 -11.38 -5.26 -3.72
CA THR A 107 -12.05 -4.77 -4.93
C THR A 107 -11.07 -3.96 -5.79
N PRO A 108 -11.30 -3.79 -7.11
CA PRO A 108 -10.41 -2.97 -7.91
C PRO A 108 -10.35 -1.51 -7.42
N GLY A 109 -9.18 -1.07 -6.95
CA GLY A 109 -8.89 0.27 -6.47
C GLY A 109 -9.28 0.56 -5.02
N SER A 110 -9.82 -0.43 -4.28
CA SER A 110 -10.23 -0.28 -2.88
C SER A 110 -10.53 -1.64 -2.25
N TYR A 111 -10.91 -1.67 -0.99
CA TYR A 111 -11.47 -2.84 -0.33
C TYR A 111 -12.83 -2.51 0.29
N ASN A 112 -13.58 -3.55 0.65
CA ASN A 112 -14.77 -3.46 1.50
C ASN A 112 -14.59 -4.34 2.72
N CYS A 113 -15.12 -3.88 3.86
CA CYS A 113 -15.18 -4.66 5.09
C CYS A 113 -16.60 -5.17 5.31
N GLU A 114 -16.78 -6.49 5.37
CA GLU A 114 -18.06 -7.11 5.68
C GLU A 114 -18.08 -7.56 7.14
N CYS A 115 -19.01 -7.02 7.94
CA CYS A 115 -19.14 -7.38 9.34
C CYS A 115 -19.79 -8.76 9.51
N GLN A 116 -19.33 -9.50 10.53
CA GLN A 116 -20.00 -10.72 10.96
C GLN A 116 -21.46 -10.43 11.35
N LYS A 117 -22.34 -11.44 11.17
CA LYS A 117 -23.77 -11.33 11.46
C LYS A 117 -24.01 -10.80 12.89
N GLY A 118 -24.72 -9.68 12.99
CA GLY A 118 -25.02 -9.01 14.27
C GLY A 118 -24.14 -7.80 14.58
N PHE A 119 -23.13 -7.51 13.74
CA PHE A 119 -22.31 -6.31 13.80
C PHE A 119 -22.60 -5.41 12.58
N SER A 120 -22.35 -4.13 12.72
CA SER A 120 -22.50 -3.12 11.67
C SER A 120 -21.24 -2.28 11.59
N LEU A 121 -20.90 -1.79 10.40
CA LEU A 121 -19.76 -0.89 10.23
C LEU A 121 -19.96 0.37 11.07
N ASP A 122 -18.88 0.83 11.69
CA ASP A 122 -18.83 2.12 12.35
C ASP A 122 -18.85 3.28 11.34
N SER A 123 -18.77 4.52 11.84
CA SER A 123 -18.71 5.71 10.99
C SER A 123 -17.45 5.81 10.11
N SER A 124 -16.42 5.01 10.38
CA SER A 124 -15.23 4.92 9.51
C SER A 124 -15.47 4.02 8.30
N GLY A 125 -16.50 3.16 8.32
CA GLY A 125 -16.77 2.20 7.25
C GLY A 125 -15.76 1.05 7.17
N VAL A 126 -14.90 0.93 8.19
CA VAL A 126 -13.77 0.00 8.22
C VAL A 126 -13.85 -0.94 9.42
N ASN A 127 -14.33 -0.48 10.58
CA ASN A 127 -14.43 -1.33 11.77
C ASN A 127 -15.83 -1.90 11.99
N CYS A 128 -15.83 -3.15 12.46
CA CYS A 128 -16.92 -3.87 13.10
C CYS A 128 -16.48 -4.21 14.54
#